data_AF-A0A2M9M5S9-F1
#
_entry.id   AF-A0A2M9M5S9-F1
#
_cell.length_a   1.000
_cell.length_b   1.000
_cell.length_c   1.000
_cell.angle_alpha   90.00
_cell.angle_beta   90.00
_cell.angle_gamma   90.00
#
_symmetry.space_group_name_H-M   'P 1'
#
loop_
_entity.id
_entity.type
_entity.pdbx_description
1 polymer ?
#
loop_
_entity_poly.entity_id
_entity_poly.type
_entity_poly.pdbx_seq_one_letter_code
_entity_poly.pdbx_strand_id
1 'polypeptide(L)'
;MATKINEDIATLREHEVLLMHTRRRMPFRDIAAELNINVKTAYEAWKRGMRKYAEAAAAERDIEIGRQLATLEALLDGLMPKAITGDARAAEVIIKALDRHARLLGLDAPVKVDAKLTDALTAEVEALADEIAERAAR
;
A
#
# COMPACT_ATOMS: atom_id res chain seq x y z
N MET A 1 -5.36 -31.97 -15.83
CA MET A 1 -5.99 -31.19 -16.93
C MET A 1 -7.27 -30.48 -16.48
N ALA A 2 -8.21 -31.16 -15.80
CA ALA A 2 -9.45 -30.54 -15.30
C ALA A 2 -9.24 -29.33 -14.36
N THR A 3 -8.22 -29.38 -13.48
CA THR A 3 -7.93 -28.29 -12.54
C THR A 3 -7.53 -26.98 -13.24
N LYS A 4 -6.67 -27.07 -14.26
CA LYS A 4 -6.20 -25.90 -15.02
C LYS A 4 -7.32 -25.24 -15.84
N ILE A 5 -8.19 -26.06 -16.43
CA ILE A 5 -9.38 -25.56 -17.16
C ILE A 5 -10.33 -24.82 -16.21
N ASN A 6 -10.54 -25.33 -15.00
CA ASN A 6 -11.40 -24.69 -14.00
C ASN A 6 -10.81 -23.35 -13.50
N GLU A 7 -9.48 -23.28 -13.36
CA GLU A 7 -8.75 -22.04 -13.01
C GLU A 7 -8.83 -20.99 -14.11
N ASP A 8 -8.67 -21.40 -15.37
CA ASP A 8 -8.79 -20.51 -16.54
C ASP A 8 -10.21 -19.93 -16.65
N ILE A 9 -11.24 -20.77 -16.45
CA ILE A 9 -12.64 -20.34 -16.42
C ILE A 9 -12.91 -19.38 -15.26
N ALA A 10 -12.35 -19.62 -14.08
CA ALA A 10 -12.49 -18.73 -12.93
C ALA A 10 -11.84 -17.37 -13.18
N THR A 11 -10.66 -17.35 -13.80
CA THR A 11 -9.92 -16.12 -14.14
C THR A 11 -10.66 -15.29 -15.19
N LEU A 12 -11.21 -15.93 -16.22
CA LEU A 12 -12.03 -15.26 -17.23
C LEU A 12 -13.26 -14.60 -16.61
N ARG A 13 -13.95 -15.30 -15.71
CA ARG A 13 -15.12 -14.77 -14.99
C ARG A 13 -14.76 -13.57 -14.11
N GLU A 14 -13.64 -13.61 -13.41
CA GLU A 14 -13.17 -12.46 -12.61
C GLU A 14 -12.95 -11.22 -13.46
N HIS A 15 -12.29 -11.39 -14.61
CA HIS A 15 -12.04 -10.29 -15.54
C HIS A 15 -13.35 -9.73 -16.13
N GLU A 16 -14.28 -10.59 -16.53
CA GLU A 16 -15.55 -10.21 -17.11
C GLU A 16 -16.44 -9.44 -16.13
N VAL A 17 -16.60 -9.95 -14.90
CA VAL A 17 -17.33 -9.25 -13.83
C VAL A 17 -16.72 -7.88 -13.54
N LEU A 18 -15.38 -7.79 -13.52
CA LEU A 18 -14.68 -6.53 -13.29
C LEU A 18 -14.98 -5.51 -14.38
N LEU A 19 -14.96 -5.90 -15.66
CA LEU A 19 -15.30 -5.01 -16.76
C LEU A 19 -16.76 -4.57 -16.74
N MET A 20 -17.70 -5.48 -16.46
CA MET A 20 -19.12 -5.18 -16.39
C MET A 20 -19.43 -4.17 -15.27
N HIS A 21 -18.84 -4.33 -14.09
CA HIS A 21 -19.07 -3.41 -12.97
C HIS A 21 -18.36 -2.06 -13.18
N THR A 22 -17.10 -2.08 -13.62
CA THR A 22 -16.30 -0.85 -13.70
C THR A 22 -16.57 -0.03 -14.94
N ARG A 23 -16.65 -0.64 -16.13
CA ARG A 23 -16.84 0.08 -17.40
C ARG A 23 -18.31 0.28 -17.76
N ARG A 24 -19.14 -0.74 -17.53
CA ARG A 24 -20.57 -0.69 -17.87
C ARG A 24 -21.45 -0.20 -16.70
N ARG A 25 -20.85 0.06 -15.53
CA ARG A 25 -21.55 0.52 -14.30
C ARG A 25 -22.72 -0.36 -13.90
N MET A 26 -22.66 -1.65 -14.24
CA MET A 26 -23.73 -2.60 -13.98
C MET A 26 -23.75 -2.99 -12.49
N PRO A 27 -24.92 -3.02 -11.83
CA PRO A 27 -25.01 -3.49 -10.45
C PRO A 27 -24.84 -5.02 -10.39
N PHE A 28 -24.33 -5.55 -9.28
CA PHE A 28 -24.00 -6.98 -9.16
C PHE A 28 -25.18 -7.92 -9.37
N ARG A 29 -26.42 -7.47 -9.11
CA ARG A 29 -27.62 -8.25 -9.37
C ARG A 29 -27.80 -8.50 -10.87
N ASP A 30 -27.57 -7.49 -11.69
CA ASP A 30 -27.75 -7.57 -13.13
C ASP A 30 -26.59 -8.33 -13.78
N ILE A 31 -25.37 -8.15 -13.26
CA ILE A 31 -24.20 -8.97 -13.64
C ILE A 31 -24.43 -10.45 -13.32
N ALA A 32 -25.01 -10.75 -12.16
CA ALA A 32 -25.30 -12.10 -11.74
C ALA A 32 -26.36 -12.77 -12.65
N ALA A 33 -27.39 -12.02 -13.05
CA ALA A 33 -28.39 -12.48 -14.00
C ALA A 33 -27.78 -12.74 -15.39
N GLU A 34 -26.95 -11.82 -15.88
CA GLU A 34 -26.26 -11.92 -17.18
C GLU A 34 -25.33 -13.15 -17.26
N LEU A 35 -24.59 -13.40 -16.19
CA LEU A 35 -23.61 -14.50 -16.12
C LEU A 35 -24.21 -15.81 -15.58
N ASN A 36 -25.52 -15.83 -15.28
CA ASN A 36 -26.22 -16.95 -14.66
C ASN A 36 -25.49 -17.50 -13.40
N ILE A 37 -25.08 -16.58 -12.52
CA ILE A 37 -24.44 -16.87 -11.23
C ILE A 37 -25.23 -16.20 -10.10
N ASN A 38 -24.94 -16.56 -8.85
CA ASN A 38 -25.51 -15.83 -7.72
C ASN A 38 -24.76 -14.51 -7.47
N VAL A 39 -25.47 -13.54 -6.88
CA VAL A 39 -24.94 -12.18 -6.59
C VAL A 39 -23.68 -12.21 -5.73
N LYS A 40 -23.62 -13.12 -4.74
CA LYS A 40 -22.44 -13.31 -3.89
C LYS A 40 -21.21 -13.73 -4.71
N THR A 41 -21.39 -14.62 -5.68
CA THR A 41 -20.32 -15.10 -6.57
C THR A 41 -19.84 -14.00 -7.49
N ALA A 42 -20.74 -13.16 -8.00
CA ALA A 42 -20.37 -11.96 -8.75
C ALA A 42 -19.53 -11.00 -7.90
N TYR A 43 -19.97 -10.69 -6.68
CA TYR A 43 -19.20 -9.82 -5.77
C TYR A 43 -17.81 -10.39 -5.42
N GLU A 44 -17.72 -11.69 -5.10
CA GLU A 44 -16.44 -12.33 -4.77
C GLU A 44 -15.49 -12.41 -5.98
N ALA A 45 -16.02 -12.64 -7.18
CA ALA A 45 -15.24 -12.59 -8.42
C ALA A 45 -14.71 -11.18 -8.69
N TRP A 46 -15.55 -10.15 -8.51
CA TRP A 46 -15.13 -8.75 -8.60
C TRP A 46 -14.03 -8.42 -7.59
N LYS A 47 -14.21 -8.81 -6.33
CA LYS A 47 -13.26 -8.57 -5.25
C LYS A 47 -11.90 -9.22 -5.52
N ARG A 48 -11.87 -10.47 -6.00
CA ARG A 48 -10.62 -11.15 -6.39
C ARG A 48 -9.96 -10.48 -7.59
N GLY A 49 -10.72 -10.13 -8.62
CA GLY A 49 -10.22 -9.39 -9.78
C GLY A 49 -9.60 -8.05 -9.37
N MET A 50 -10.30 -7.25 -8.56
CA MET A 50 -9.81 -5.96 -8.07
C MET A 50 -8.53 -6.09 -7.23
N ARG A 51 -8.43 -7.15 -6.42
CA ARG A 51 -7.21 -7.41 -5.63
C ARG A 51 -6.02 -7.73 -6.52
N LYS A 52 -6.20 -8.55 -7.55
CA LYS A 52 -5.16 -8.83 -8.55
C LYS A 52 -4.72 -7.57 -9.30
N TYR A 53 -5.67 -6.70 -9.67
CA TYR A 53 -5.36 -5.40 -10.24
C TYR A 53 -4.58 -4.51 -9.28
N ALA A 54 -4.95 -4.49 -8.00
CA ALA A 54 -4.24 -3.73 -6.97
C ALA A 54 -2.83 -4.29 -6.72
N GLU A 55 -2.65 -5.61 -6.74
CA GLU A 55 -1.35 -6.28 -6.62
C GLU A 55 -0.46 -6.01 -7.84
N ALA A 56 -1.02 -6.04 -9.06
CA ALA A 56 -0.30 -5.67 -10.27
C ALA A 56 0.10 -4.18 -10.25
N ALA A 57 -0.80 -3.30 -9.84
CA ALA A 57 -0.47 -1.88 -9.65
C ALA A 57 0.57 -1.67 -8.53
N ALA A 58 0.55 -2.50 -7.49
CA ALA A 58 1.58 -2.49 -6.45
C ALA A 58 2.94 -2.99 -6.97
N ALA A 59 2.97 -3.93 -7.92
CA ALA A 59 4.21 -4.36 -8.58
C ALA A 59 4.83 -3.24 -9.44
N GLU A 60 4.01 -2.35 -9.99
CA GLU A 60 4.46 -1.16 -10.73
C GLU A 60 4.82 0.02 -9.82
N ARG A 61 4.56 -0.09 -8.51
CA ARG A 61 4.79 0.98 -7.54
C ARG A 61 6.23 1.49 -7.58
N ASP A 62 7.21 0.60 -7.60
CA ASP A 62 8.61 0.99 -7.53
C ASP A 62 9.09 1.65 -8.83
N ILE A 63 8.53 1.23 -9.97
CA ILE A 63 8.76 1.88 -11.28
C ILE A 63 8.20 3.30 -11.26
N GLU A 64 6.98 3.48 -10.74
CA GLU A 64 6.34 4.78 -10.64
C GLU A 64 7.04 5.70 -9.64
N ILE A 65 7.55 5.16 -8.52
CA ILE A 65 8.42 5.88 -7.59
C ILE A 65 9.69 6.34 -8.31
N GLY A 66 10.36 5.45 -9.07
CA GLY A 66 11.54 5.80 -9.85
C GLY A 66 11.28 6.93 -10.85
N ARG A 67 10.16 6.89 -11.57
CA ARG A 67 9.74 7.95 -12.50
C ARG A 67 9.54 9.30 -11.79
N GLN A 68 8.89 9.29 -10.63
CA GLN A 68 8.70 10.51 -9.82
C GLN A 68 10.03 11.06 -9.28
N LEU A 69 10.94 10.20 -8.81
CA LEU A 69 12.27 10.63 -8.37
C LEU A 69 13.05 11.29 -9.51
N ALA A 70 13.12 10.67 -10.69
CA ALA A 70 13.78 11.26 -11.86
C ALA A 70 13.19 12.63 -12.27
N THR A 71 11.86 12.79 -12.12
CA THR A 71 11.19 14.06 -12.41
C THR A 71 11.57 15.14 -11.38
N LEU A 72 11.66 14.77 -10.11
CA LEU A 72 12.06 15.67 -9.03
C LEU A 72 13.53 16.08 -9.19
N GLU A 73 14.42 15.15 -9.53
CA GLU A 73 15.85 15.46 -9.80
C GLU A 73 15.99 16.48 -10.94
N ALA A 74 15.29 16.29 -12.06
CA ALA A 74 15.32 17.25 -13.16
C ALA A 74 14.80 18.65 -12.75
N LEU A 75 13.76 18.70 -11.90
CA LEU A 75 13.24 19.96 -11.35
C LEU A 75 14.26 20.63 -10.42
N LEU A 76 14.90 19.86 -9.54
CA LEU A 76 15.94 20.34 -8.64
C LEU A 76 17.09 20.93 -9.44
N ASP A 77 17.63 20.21 -10.42
CA ASP A 77 18.72 20.67 -11.29
C ASP A 77 18.38 21.97 -12.02
N GLY A 78 17.16 22.07 -12.56
CA GLY A 78 16.72 23.25 -13.30
C GLY A 78 16.50 24.50 -12.45
N LEU A 79 16.08 24.34 -11.18
CA LEU A 79 15.77 25.47 -10.30
C LEU A 79 16.90 25.83 -9.33
N MET A 80 17.83 24.91 -9.07
CA MET A 80 18.89 25.10 -8.05
C MET A 80 19.72 26.36 -8.29
N PRO A 81 20.15 26.70 -9.52
CA PRO A 81 20.90 27.94 -9.75
C PRO A 81 20.11 29.18 -9.34
N LYS A 82 18.80 29.24 -9.64
CA LYS A 82 17.95 30.39 -9.30
C LYS A 82 17.75 30.54 -7.79
N ALA A 83 17.51 29.43 -7.11
CA ALA A 83 17.36 29.43 -5.66
C ALA A 83 18.64 29.84 -4.94
N ILE A 84 19.81 29.36 -5.40
CA ILE A 84 21.12 29.76 -4.87
C ILE A 84 21.35 31.27 -5.06
N THR A 85 20.89 31.84 -6.18
CA THR A 85 20.98 33.29 -6.41
C THR A 85 19.96 34.13 -5.62
N GLY A 86 19.14 33.51 -4.77
CA GLY A 86 18.23 34.20 -3.86
C GLY A 86 16.79 34.36 -4.37
N ASP A 87 16.40 33.67 -5.44
CA ASP A 87 14.99 33.62 -5.85
C ASP A 87 14.16 32.83 -4.83
N ALA A 88 13.37 33.55 -4.03
CA ALA A 88 12.57 32.97 -2.95
C ALA A 88 11.54 31.95 -3.45
N ARG A 89 11.00 32.13 -4.67
CA ARG A 89 10.01 31.21 -5.23
C ARG A 89 10.67 29.91 -5.68
N ALA A 90 11.84 29.97 -6.31
CA ALA A 90 12.63 28.81 -6.67
C ALA A 90 13.05 28.01 -5.41
N ALA A 91 13.47 28.70 -4.35
CA ALA A 91 13.83 28.08 -3.09
C ALA A 91 12.63 27.34 -2.45
N GLU A 92 11.44 27.95 -2.43
CA GLU A 92 10.22 27.31 -1.93
C GLU A 92 9.86 26.04 -2.73
N VAL A 93 9.98 26.10 -4.05
CA VAL A 93 9.70 24.95 -4.92
C VAL A 93 10.70 23.82 -4.69
N ILE A 94 11.99 24.13 -4.53
CA ILE A 94 13.03 23.15 -4.22
C ILE A 94 12.79 22.47 -2.87
N ILE A 95 12.46 23.24 -1.82
CA ILE A 95 12.18 22.67 -0.49
C ILE A 95 11.01 21.68 -0.57
N LYS A 96 9.94 22.01 -1.31
CA LYS A 96 8.80 21.09 -1.52
C LYS A 96 9.19 19.85 -2.32
N ALA A 97 10.05 19.99 -3.32
CA ALA A 97 10.56 18.87 -4.10
C ALA A 97 11.43 17.93 -3.24
N LEU A 98 12.31 18.48 -2.39
CA LEU A 98 13.13 17.71 -1.44
C LEU A 98 12.27 16.99 -0.39
N ASP A 99 11.26 17.66 0.17
CA ASP A 99 10.30 17.03 1.10
C ASP A 99 9.50 15.89 0.44
N ARG A 100 9.13 16.04 -0.84
CA ARG A 100 8.52 14.93 -1.59
C ARG A 100 9.51 13.80 -1.85
N HIS A 101 10.75 14.12 -2.20
CA HIS A 101 11.82 13.16 -2.45
C HIS A 101 12.13 12.32 -1.19
N ALA A 102 12.28 12.98 -0.04
CA ALA A 102 12.50 12.34 1.25
C ALA A 102 11.36 11.37 1.63
N ARG A 103 10.10 11.77 1.40
CA ARG A 103 8.94 10.89 1.62
C ARG A 103 8.87 9.69 0.68
N LEU A 104 9.24 9.85 -0.59
CA LEU A 104 9.28 8.74 -1.55
C LEU A 104 10.36 7.71 -1.19
N LEU A 105 11.50 8.18 -0.68
CA LEU A 105 12.61 7.33 -0.23
C LEU A 105 12.47 6.83 1.22
N GLY A 106 11.51 7.37 1.98
CA GLY A 106 11.31 7.02 3.39
C GLY A 106 12.37 7.59 4.34
N LEU A 107 13.07 8.67 3.95
CA LEU A 107 14.11 9.30 4.78
C LEU A 107 13.55 9.88 6.09
N ASP A 108 12.28 10.29 6.08
CA ASP A 108 11.56 10.82 7.26
C ASP A 108 10.68 9.77 7.94
N ALA A 109 10.78 8.48 7.55
CA ALA A 109 9.98 7.44 8.16
C ALA A 109 10.40 7.26 9.63
N PRO A 110 9.46 7.24 10.60
CA PRO A 110 9.80 6.99 11.99
C PRO A 110 10.47 5.62 12.12
N VAL A 111 11.58 5.56 12.87
CA VAL A 111 12.23 4.29 13.20
C VAL A 111 11.25 3.46 14.02
N LYS A 112 10.61 2.47 13.37
CA LYS A 112 9.78 1.50 14.06
C LYS A 112 10.71 0.54 14.79
N VAL A 113 10.91 0.76 16.09
CA VAL A 113 11.52 -0.23 16.97
C VAL A 113 10.46 -1.31 17.22
N ASP A 114 10.57 -2.41 16.47
CA ASP A 114 9.79 -3.61 16.72
C ASP A 114 10.40 -4.30 17.95
N ALA A 115 10.10 -3.76 19.13
CA ALA A 115 10.50 -4.36 20.39
C ALA A 115 9.67 -5.64 20.57
N LYS A 116 10.21 -6.77 20.08
CA LYS A 116 9.68 -8.07 20.44
C LYS A 116 9.89 -8.23 21.94
N LEU A 117 8.80 -8.07 22.70
CA LEU A 117 8.75 -8.55 24.08
C LEU A 117 8.97 -10.06 23.99
N THR A 118 10.16 -10.52 24.35
CA THR A 118 10.39 -11.96 24.49
C THR A 118 9.75 -12.40 25.79
N ASP A 119 9.13 -13.58 25.80
CA ASP A 119 8.48 -14.13 26.99
C ASP A 119 9.38 -14.12 28.25
N ALA A 120 10.71 -14.23 28.05
CA ALA A 120 11.71 -14.10 29.12
C ALA A 120 11.74 -12.71 29.79
N LEU A 121 11.64 -11.63 29.02
CA LEU A 121 11.56 -10.25 29.51
C LEU A 121 10.23 -10.01 30.24
N THR A 122 9.14 -10.62 29.78
CA THR A 122 7.84 -10.54 30.45
C THR A 122 7.88 -11.26 31.80
N ALA A 123 8.49 -12.44 31.87
CA ALA A 123 8.64 -13.19 33.11
C ALA A 123 9.52 -12.47 34.15
N GLU A 124 10.61 -11.82 33.71
CA GLU A 124 11.44 -11.01 34.61
C GLU A 124 10.70 -9.78 35.15
N VAL A 125 9.88 -9.13 34.32
CA VAL A 125 9.07 -7.98 34.76
C VAL A 125 8.01 -8.40 35.78
N GLU A 126 7.35 -9.55 35.57
CA GLU A 126 6.39 -10.10 36.53
C GLU A 126 7.06 -10.47 37.86
N ALA A 127 8.20 -11.15 37.82
CA ALA A 127 8.94 -11.51 39.03
C ALA A 127 9.38 -10.28 39.86
N LEU A 128 9.83 -9.21 39.18
CA LEU A 128 10.18 -7.95 39.84
C LEU A 128 8.96 -7.21 40.41
N ALA A 129 7.81 -7.28 39.73
CA ALA A 129 6.57 -6.68 40.22
C ALA A 129 6.08 -7.37 41.50
N ASP A 130 6.16 -8.70 41.56
CA ASP A 130 5.81 -9.49 42.74
C ASP A 130 6.74 -9.19 43.92
N GLU A 131 8.05 -9.08 43.68
CA GLU A 131 9.02 -8.73 44.73
C GLU A 131 8.75 -7.32 45.32
N ILE A 132 8.39 -6.35 44.47
CA ILE A 132 8.03 -5.01 44.92
C ILE A 132 6.75 -5.04 45.77
N ALA A 133 5.75 -5.84 45.38
CA ALA A 133 4.51 -5.99 46.11
C ALA A 133 4.74 -6.62 47.51
N GLU A 134 5.59 -7.64 47.61
CA GLU A 134 5.95 -8.26 48.90
C GLU A 134 6.70 -7.30 49.82
N ARG A 135 7.60 -6.47 49.28
CA ARG A 135 8.33 -5.47 50.06
C ARG A 135 7.44 -4.32 50.53
N ALA A 136 6.39 -3.99 49.79
CA ALA A 136 5.42 -2.96 50.17
C ALA A 136 4.41 -3.44 51.23
N ALA A 137 4.26 -4.77 51.40
CA ALA A 137 3.35 -5.39 52.38
C ALA A 137 4.01 -5.72 53.74
N ARG A 138 5.30 -5.43 53.90
CA ARG A 138 6.04 -5.49 55.19
C ARG A 138 6.12 -4.11 55.84
#